data_AF-A0A7W1KUF7-F1
#
_entry.id   AF-A0A7W1KUF7-F1
#
_cell.length_a   1.000
_cell.length_b   1.000
_cell.length_c   1.000
_cell.angle_alpha   90.00
_cell.angle_beta   90.00
_cell.angle_gamma   90.00
#
_symmetry.space_group_name_H-M   'P 1'
#
loop_
_entity.id
_entity.type
_entity.pdbx_description
1 polymer ?
#
loop_
_entity_poly.entity_id
_entity_poly.type
_entity_poly.pdbx_seq_one_letter_code
_entity_poly.pdbx_strand_id
1 'polypeptide(L)'
;VALVADRDLSGRGVEVTMFGRTRRLPAGPALLSITTGAPLLVTPVFQIEDGWRCLMTPPLTVEPSGDRRADVRALTQRMADEFERAIASAPSDWHMFQPAWED
;
A
#
# COMPACT_ATOMS: atom_id res chain seq x y z
N VAL A 1 5.66 11.97 6.81
CA VAL A 1 6.49 10.76 7.10
C VAL A 1 6.50 9.88 5.86
N ALA A 2 7.52 9.05 5.67
CA ALA A 2 7.55 8.02 4.63
C ALA A 2 7.63 6.65 5.31
N LEU A 3 6.80 5.71 4.85
CA LEU A 3 6.70 4.36 5.40
C LEU A 3 6.82 3.36 4.26
N VAL A 4 7.80 2.45 4.34
CA VAL A 4 7.84 1.29 3.45
C VAL A 4 6.73 0.34 3.89
N ALA A 5 5.71 0.18 3.06
CA ALA A 5 4.44 -0.44 3.43
C ALA A 5 3.98 -1.55 2.48
N ASP A 6 4.88 -2.07 1.65
CA ASP A 6 4.60 -3.15 0.70
C ASP A 6 4.85 -4.55 1.29
N ARG A 7 5.16 -4.66 2.59
CA ARG A 7 5.33 -5.93 3.30
C ARG A 7 5.01 -5.81 4.80
N ASP A 8 4.18 -6.73 5.30
CA ASP A 8 3.99 -6.94 6.73
C ASP A 8 5.06 -7.89 7.30
N LEU A 9 5.82 -7.41 8.28
CA LEU A 9 6.82 -8.22 9.00
C LEU A 9 6.29 -8.72 10.35
N SER A 10 5.13 -8.23 10.80
CA SER A 10 4.57 -8.55 12.11
C SER A 10 3.69 -9.80 12.13
N GLY A 11 3.23 -10.25 10.96
CA GLY A 11 2.23 -11.32 10.81
C GLY A 11 0.82 -10.92 11.25
N ARG A 12 0.61 -9.65 11.62
CA ARG A 12 -0.68 -9.10 12.10
C ARG A 12 -1.22 -8.01 11.19
N GLY A 13 -0.72 -7.94 9.96
CA GLY A 13 -1.14 -7.00 8.93
C GLY A 13 -2.61 -7.13 8.54
N VAL A 14 -3.05 -6.14 7.77
CA VAL A 14 -4.37 -6.14 7.16
C VAL A 14 -4.34 -7.04 5.93
N GLU A 15 -5.27 -7.98 5.91
CA GLU A 15 -5.55 -8.80 4.73
C GLU A 15 -6.12 -7.93 3.61
N VAL A 16 -5.51 -8.02 2.42
CA VAL A 16 -5.88 -7.33 1.18
C VAL A 16 -5.87 -8.32 0.03
N THR A 17 -6.58 -7.98 -1.05
CA THR A 17 -6.44 -8.66 -2.34
C THR A 17 -5.43 -7.89 -3.19
N MET A 18 -4.40 -8.58 -3.68
CA MET A 18 -3.47 -8.07 -4.69
C MET A 18 -3.19 -9.15 -5.74
N PHE A 19 -3.23 -8.78 -7.02
CA PHE A 19 -3.05 -9.66 -8.16
C PHE A 19 -3.97 -10.90 -8.09
N GLY A 20 -5.21 -10.70 -7.65
CA GLY A 20 -6.21 -11.75 -7.47
C GLY A 20 -5.93 -12.74 -6.32
N ARG A 21 -4.90 -12.50 -5.49
CA ARG A 21 -4.52 -13.35 -4.36
C ARG A 21 -4.54 -12.57 -3.04
N THR A 22 -4.85 -13.27 -1.96
CA THR A 22 -4.85 -12.69 -0.61
C THR A 22 -3.43 -12.50 -0.08
N ARG A 23 -3.13 -11.31 0.48
CA ARG A 23 -1.84 -10.96 1.10
C ARG A 23 -2.05 -10.06 2.31
N ARG A 24 -1.07 -9.96 3.21
CA ARG A 24 -1.06 -8.98 4.33
C ARG A 24 -0.17 -7.78 4.05
N LEU A 25 -0.68 -6.57 4.32
CA LEU A 25 0.07 -5.32 4.34
C LEU A 25 0.04 -4.68 5.74
N PRO A 26 1.03 -3.84 6.11
CA PRO A 26 1.02 -3.14 7.38
C PRO A 26 -0.19 -2.22 7.53
N ALA A 27 -0.85 -2.26 8.70
CA ALA A 27 -1.95 -1.35 9.03
C ALA A 27 -1.49 0.10 9.27
N GLY A 28 -0.20 0.30 9.56
CA GLY A 28 0.37 1.56 10.05
C GLY A 28 0.01 2.80 9.23
N PRO A 29 0.19 2.81 7.90
CA PRO A 29 -0.12 3.99 7.07
C PRO A 29 -1.59 4.40 7.15
N ALA A 30 -2.52 3.45 6.97
CA ALA A 30 -3.95 3.71 7.04
C ALA A 30 -4.39 4.12 8.46
N LEU A 31 -3.84 3.45 9.49
CA LEU A 31 -4.12 3.78 10.87
C LEU A 31 -3.67 5.21 11.22
N LEU A 32 -2.48 5.62 10.79
CA LEU A 32 -1.97 6.97 11.02
C LEU A 32 -2.84 8.02 10.32
N SER A 33 -3.20 7.78 9.05
CA SER A 33 -4.07 8.68 8.29
C SER A 33 -5.42 8.88 8.97
N ILE A 34 -6.11 7.79 9.31
CA ILE A 34 -7.43 7.85 9.97
C ILE A 34 -7.35 8.49 11.37
N THR A 35 -6.28 8.22 12.12
CA THR A 35 -6.14 8.75 13.49
C THR A 35 -5.82 10.25 13.50
N THR A 36 -5.09 10.73 12.49
CA THR A 36 -4.56 12.11 12.49
C THR A 36 -5.28 13.04 11.51
N GLY A 37 -6.05 12.50 10.58
CA GLY A 37 -6.61 13.24 9.44
C GLY A 37 -5.58 13.58 8.37
N ALA A 38 -4.33 13.13 8.49
CA ALA A 38 -3.31 13.36 7.47
C ALA A 38 -3.62 12.56 6.19
N PRO A 39 -3.41 13.13 4.99
CA PRO A 39 -3.64 12.42 3.74
C PRO A 39 -2.66 11.25 3.59
N LEU A 40 -3.16 10.10 3.12
CA LEU A 40 -2.35 8.95 2.75
C LEU A 40 -2.15 8.95 1.23
N LEU A 41 -0.90 8.97 0.77
CA LEU A 41 -0.53 8.89 -0.64
C LEU A 41 0.32 7.63 -0.85
N VAL A 42 0.21 7.03 -2.03
CA VAL A 42 1.12 5.98 -2.49
C VAL A 42 2.19 6.61 -3.38
N THR A 43 3.45 6.25 -3.12
CA THR A 43 4.60 6.89 -3.78
C THR A 43 5.55 5.86 -4.39
N PRO A 44 5.21 5.28 -5.56
CA PRO A 44 6.10 4.35 -6.25
C PRO A 44 7.28 5.10 -6.87
N VAL A 45 8.43 4.43 -6.88
CA VAL A 45 9.66 4.93 -7.49
C VAL A 45 10.03 3.98 -8.63
N PHE A 46 10.18 4.54 -9.82
CA PHE A 46 10.51 3.80 -11.04
C PHE A 46 11.94 4.13 -11.46
N GLN A 47 12.62 3.13 -12.03
CA GLN A 47 13.87 3.34 -12.72
C GLN A 47 13.58 3.89 -14.13
N ILE A 48 14.34 4.90 -14.54
CA ILE A 48 14.35 5.44 -15.91
C ILE A 48 15.80 5.44 -16.41
N GLU A 49 16.02 5.70 -17.70
CA GLU A 49 17.34 5.61 -18.35
C GLU A 49 18.46 6.29 -17.55
N ASP A 50 18.22 7.52 -17.09
CA ASP A 50 19.21 8.35 -16.39
C ASP A 50 18.83 8.67 -14.92
N GLY A 51 18.05 7.81 -14.25
CA GLY A 51 17.77 8.01 -12.82
C GLY A 51 16.47 7.39 -12.33
N TRP A 52 15.74 8.16 -11.49
CA TRP A 52 14.52 7.70 -10.84
C TRP A 52 13.38 8.68 -11.00
N ARG A 53 12.17 8.15 -11.21
CA ARG A 53 10.92 8.91 -11.19
C ARG A 53 10.09 8.48 -9.99
N CYS A 54 9.91 9.39 -9.04
CA CYS A 54 8.98 9.22 -7.92
C CYS A 54 7.62 9.82 -8.32
N LEU A 55 6.56 9.02 -8.24
CA LEU A 55 5.20 9.51 -8.39
C LEU A 55 4.56 9.71 -7.01
N MET A 56 3.60 10.63 -6.93
CA MET A 56 2.74 10.78 -5.76
C MET A 56 1.30 10.68 -6.24
N THR A 57 0.56 9.67 -5.78
CA THR A 57 -0.87 9.57 -6.10
C THR A 57 -1.64 10.74 -5.48
N PRO A 58 -2.85 11.06 -5.96
CA PRO A 58 -3.81 11.77 -5.14
C PRO A 58 -3.99 11.08 -3.77
N PRO A 59 -4.42 11.82 -2.73
CA PRO A 59 -4.75 11.22 -1.45
C PRO A 59 -5.78 10.10 -1.61
N LEU A 60 -5.50 8.95 -1.00
CA LEU A 60 -6.43 7.84 -0.93
C LEU A 60 -7.60 8.21 -0.01
N THR A 61 -8.80 7.90 -0.44
CA THR A 61 -10.03 8.18 0.30
C THR A 61 -10.88 6.92 0.44
N VAL A 62 -11.60 6.86 1.55
CA VAL A 62 -12.65 5.89 1.82
C VAL A 62 -13.81 6.64 2.47
N GLU A 63 -15.03 6.19 2.22
CA GLU A 63 -16.20 6.71 2.94
C GLU A 63 -16.14 6.24 4.40
N PRO A 64 -16.22 7.15 5.38
CA PRO A 64 -16.22 6.77 6.79
C PRO A 64 -17.40 5.85 7.11
N SER A 65 -17.12 4.65 7.60
CA SER A 65 -18.16 3.68 7.98
C SER A 65 -18.66 3.87 9.41
N GLY A 66 -17.95 4.63 10.24
CA GLY A 66 -18.17 4.73 11.68
C GLY A 66 -17.47 3.62 12.49
N ASP A 67 -16.89 2.60 11.83
CA ASP A 67 -16.00 1.63 12.44
C ASP A 67 -14.57 1.87 11.96
N ARG A 68 -13.73 2.39 12.86
CA ARG A 68 -12.31 2.65 12.60
C ARG A 68 -11.56 1.43 12.06
N ARG A 69 -11.88 0.22 12.52
CA ARG A 69 -11.22 -1.00 12.04
C ARG A 69 -11.63 -1.32 10.60
N ALA A 70 -12.89 -1.12 10.25
CA ALA A 70 -13.37 -1.27 8.88
C ALA A 70 -12.74 -0.22 7.96
N ASP A 71 -12.66 1.03 8.40
CA ASP A 71 -12.05 2.12 7.62
C ASP A 71 -10.55 1.87 7.37
N VAL A 72 -9.82 1.39 8.39
CA VAL A 72 -8.41 0.99 8.22
C VAL A 72 -8.27 -0.11 7.18
N ARG A 73 -9.13 -1.13 7.23
CA ARG A 73 -9.11 -2.22 6.24
C ARG A 73 -9.37 -1.70 4.83
N ALA A 74 -10.40 -0.88 4.67
CA ALA A 74 -10.77 -0.30 3.38
C ALA A 74 -9.64 0.58 2.81
N LEU A 75 -9.05 1.43 3.64
CA LEU A 75 -7.98 2.33 3.19
C LEU A 75 -6.68 1.57 2.89
N THR A 76 -6.35 0.51 3.64
CA THR A 76 -5.25 -0.38 3.31
C THR A 76 -5.50 -1.15 2.01
N GLN A 77 -6.74 -1.55 1.70
CA GLN A 77 -7.06 -2.13 0.39
C GLN A 77 -6.85 -1.11 -0.74
N ARG A 78 -7.28 0.15 -0.58
CA ARG A 78 -7.00 1.20 -1.59
C ARG A 78 -5.50 1.39 -1.83
N MET A 79 -4.69 1.32 -0.77
CA MET A 79 -3.24 1.36 -0.87
C MET A 79 -2.69 0.16 -1.64
N ALA A 80 -3.22 -1.03 -1.38
CA ALA A 80 -2.88 -2.25 -2.10
C ALA A 80 -3.22 -2.15 -3.59
N ASP A 81 -4.39 -1.60 -3.93
CA ASP A 81 -4.82 -1.40 -5.32
C ASP A 81 -3.86 -0.46 -6.09
N GLU A 82 -3.36 0.60 -5.45
CA GLU A 82 -2.37 1.49 -6.07
C GLU A 82 -0.99 0.84 -6.18
N PHE A 83 -0.57 0.08 -5.18
CA PHE A 83 0.66 -0.71 -5.29
C PHE A 83 0.55 -1.69 -6.46
N GLU A 84 -0.56 -2.40 -6.59
CA GLU A 84 -0.80 -3.33 -7.70
C GLU A 84 -0.71 -2.63 -9.05
N ARG A 85 -1.38 -1.48 -9.21
CA ARG A 85 -1.28 -0.66 -10.44
C ARG A 85 0.16 -0.26 -10.76
N ALA A 86 0.89 0.25 -9.77
CA ALA A 86 2.26 0.69 -9.94
C ALA A 86 3.19 -0.48 -10.32
N ILE A 87 3.13 -1.57 -9.55
CA ILE A 87 3.93 -2.78 -9.78
C ILE A 87 3.60 -3.37 -11.14
N ALA A 88 2.33 -3.46 -11.53
CA ALA A 88 1.93 -4.01 -12.84
C ALA A 88 2.49 -3.20 -14.02
N SER A 89 2.67 -1.88 -13.84
CA SER A 89 3.21 -1.00 -14.89
C SER A 89 4.72 -1.10 -15.10
N ALA A 90 5.46 -1.51 -14.06
CA ALA A 90 6.90 -1.78 -14.15
C ALA A 90 7.31 -2.88 -13.15
N PRO A 91 7.01 -4.16 -13.44
CA PRO A 91 7.22 -5.25 -12.49
C PRO A 91 8.68 -5.45 -12.08
N SER A 92 9.62 -5.12 -12.98
CA SER A 92 11.07 -5.20 -12.72
C SER A 92 11.54 -4.27 -11.61
N ASP A 93 10.82 -3.18 -11.37
CA ASP A 93 11.20 -2.14 -10.41
C ASP A 93 10.72 -2.47 -8.99
N TRP A 94 9.89 -3.51 -8.85
CA TRP A 94 9.47 -4.01 -7.55
C TRP A 94 10.48 -5.00 -6.99
N HIS A 95 11.37 -4.49 -6.13
CA HIS A 95 12.46 -5.25 -5.52
C HIS A 95 12.01 -6.19 -4.38
N MET A 96 11.05 -7.07 -4.66
CA MET A 96 10.52 -8.06 -3.73
C MET A 96 11.16 -9.43 -3.96
N PHE A 97 12.36 -9.61 -3.43
CA PHE A 97 13.11 -10.87 -3.53
C PHE A 97 12.73 -11.92 -2.48
N GLN A 98 11.84 -11.56 -1.55
CA GLN A 98 11.30 -12.46 -0.52
C GLN A 98 9.86 -12.83 -0.88
N PRO A 99 9.34 -13.98 -0.39
CA PRO A 99 7.96 -14.36 -0.64
C PRO A 99 6.99 -13.24 -0.24
N ALA A 100 6.24 -12.76 -1.23
CA ALA A 100 5.25 -11.72 -1.02
C ALA A 100 3.92 -12.29 -0.52
N TRP A 101 3.50 -13.44 -1.06
CA TRP A 101 2.30 -14.14 -0.63
C TRP A 101 2.67 -15.26 0.35
N GLU A 102 1.79 -15.50 1.32
CA GLU A 102 1.80 -16.71 2.13
C GLU A 102 1.22 -17.83 1.23
N ASP A 103 1.99 -18.88 0.98
CA ASP A 103 1.51 -20.11 0.33
C ASP A 103 0.88 -21.04 1.39
#